data_AF-A0A931G727-F1
#
_entry.id   AF-A0A931G727-F1
#
_cell.length_a   1.000
_cell.length_b   1.000
_cell.length_c   1.000
_cell.angle_alpha   90.00
_cell.angle_beta   90.00
_cell.angle_gamma   90.00
#
_symmetry.space_group_name_H-M   'P 1'
#
loop_
_entity.id
_entity.type
_entity.pdbx_description
1 polymer ?
#
loop_
_entity_poly.entity_id
_entity_poly.type
_entity_poly.pdbx_seq_one_letter_code
_entity_poly.pdbx_strand_id
1 'polypeptide(L)'
;MDENESFEYDVENGAEDNFAALLFGSTRGLRSERVPMTYRWRDMDPRTAKAVWNHLGSWVRWFVETYHLPTSVISDCWWRHSDIVAELYALQRAEQASYMEDDGGYGPLGFHERLEHSIARLRDQTRTAGCVSLQQHREPPVRRLPDEGPAMTGNVIDLSGSRPDRSEQHESDTPGDGNSGNADPGQ
;
A
#
# COMPACT_ATOMS: atom_id res chain seq x y z
N MET A 1 39.40 -24.98 24.34
CA MET A 1 38.89 -23.61 24.27
C MET A 1 39.18 -23.18 22.87
N ASP A 2 38.14 -23.15 22.04
CA ASP A 2 38.24 -23.03 20.61
C ASP A 2 38.59 -21.60 20.20
N GLU A 3 39.56 -21.51 19.30
CA GLU A 3 40.16 -20.28 18.83
C GLU A 3 39.21 -19.61 17.83
N ASN A 4 39.04 -18.31 18.04
CA ASN A 4 38.17 -17.41 17.30
C ASN A 4 38.75 -17.13 15.90
N GLU A 5 38.33 -17.89 14.89
CA GLU A 5 38.57 -17.58 13.47
C GLU A 5 37.80 -16.31 13.08
N SER A 6 38.44 -15.16 13.28
CA SER A 6 38.03 -13.90 12.69
C SER A 6 38.38 -13.95 11.21
N PHE A 7 37.36 -14.03 10.35
CA PHE A 7 37.49 -14.03 8.90
C PHE A 7 37.86 -12.62 8.43
N GLU A 8 39.16 -12.31 8.47
CA GLU A 8 39.74 -11.11 7.88
C GLU A 8 39.80 -11.30 6.37
N TYR A 9 38.95 -10.58 5.63
CA TYR A 9 39.01 -10.53 4.18
C TYR A 9 39.78 -9.27 3.78
N ASP A 10 41.01 -9.45 3.31
CA ASP A 10 41.78 -8.39 2.67
C ASP A 10 41.11 -8.02 1.34
N VAL A 11 40.38 -6.90 1.33
CA VAL A 11 39.87 -6.30 0.10
C VAL A 11 41.02 -5.51 -0.54
N GLU A 12 41.60 -6.08 -1.59
CA GLU A 12 42.64 -5.43 -2.39
C GLU A 12 42.10 -4.12 -2.99
N ASN A 13 42.76 -3.01 -2.66
CA ASN A 13 42.45 -1.62 -3.02
C ASN A 13 41.98 -1.42 -4.49
N GLY A 14 40.67 -1.30 -4.71
CA GLY A 14 40.10 -0.81 -5.97
C GLY A 14 38.75 -1.38 -6.41
N ALA A 15 38.20 -2.38 -5.71
CA ALA A 15 36.92 -2.99 -6.08
C ALA A 15 35.68 -2.28 -5.51
N GLU A 16 35.82 -1.54 -4.40
CA GLU A 16 34.67 -0.92 -3.72
C GLU A 16 34.10 0.29 -4.50
N ASP A 17 34.98 1.08 -5.12
CA ASP A 17 34.56 2.25 -5.92
C ASP A 17 33.77 1.85 -7.18
N ASN A 18 34.05 0.66 -7.72
CA ASN A 18 33.33 0.13 -8.88
C ASN A 18 32.02 -0.56 -8.46
N PHE A 19 32.02 -1.28 -7.33
CA PHE A 19 30.80 -1.92 -6.82
C PHE A 19 29.77 -0.89 -6.35
N ALA A 20 30.19 0.15 -5.64
CA ALA A 20 29.32 1.24 -5.23
C ALA A 20 28.82 2.07 -6.43
N ALA A 21 29.65 2.28 -7.46
CA ALA A 21 29.22 2.94 -8.69
C ALA A 21 28.21 2.10 -9.50
N LEU A 22 28.33 0.76 -9.47
CA LEU A 22 27.33 -0.18 -10.02
C LEU A 22 26.05 -0.23 -9.17
N LEU A 23 26.16 -0.15 -7.84
CA LEU A 23 25.02 -0.21 -6.91
C LEU A 23 24.21 1.10 -6.86
N PHE A 24 24.88 2.25 -6.96
CA PHE A 24 24.30 3.57 -6.79
C PHE A 24 24.37 4.44 -8.05
N GLY A 25 24.33 3.78 -9.21
CA GLY A 25 24.44 4.37 -10.54
C GLY A 25 23.78 5.75 -10.67
N SER A 26 24.59 6.72 -11.14
CA SER A 26 24.29 8.13 -11.34
C SER A 26 22.88 8.42 -11.89
N THR A 27 22.07 9.09 -11.08
CA THR A 27 20.69 9.53 -11.35
C THR A 27 20.60 10.74 -12.30
N ARG A 28 21.29 10.70 -13.44
CA ARG A 28 21.16 11.74 -14.48
C ARG A 28 20.43 11.23 -15.72
N GLY A 29 19.11 11.25 -15.61
CA GLY A 29 18.32 12.06 -16.53
C GLY A 29 18.04 11.49 -17.93
N LEU A 30 18.01 10.17 -18.11
CA LEU A 30 17.30 9.58 -19.24
C LEU A 30 15.98 9.03 -18.71
N ARG A 31 14.97 9.91 -18.58
CA ARG A 31 13.57 9.44 -18.57
C ARG A 31 13.35 8.86 -19.96
N SER A 32 13.67 7.57 -20.10
CA SER A 32 13.40 6.79 -21.28
C SER A 32 11.94 7.04 -21.66
N GLU A 33 11.69 7.16 -22.95
CA GLU A 33 10.38 7.32 -23.59
C GLU A 33 9.57 6.02 -23.34
N ARG A 34 9.35 5.71 -22.05
CA ARG A 34 8.92 4.41 -21.56
C ARG A 34 7.42 4.33 -21.70
N VAL A 35 7.00 3.25 -22.34
CA VAL A 35 5.64 2.73 -22.29
C VAL A 35 5.19 2.71 -20.82
N PRO A 36 4.06 3.35 -20.45
CA PRO A 36 3.65 3.49 -19.07
C PRO A 36 3.61 2.13 -18.37
N MET A 37 4.35 2.04 -17.27
CA MET A 37 4.37 0.84 -16.43
C MET A 37 3.08 0.63 -15.65
N THR A 38 2.05 1.43 -15.83
CA THR A 38 0.75 1.26 -15.19
C THR A 38 -0.34 1.69 -16.16
N TYR A 39 -0.87 0.75 -16.92
CA TYR A 39 -2.05 1.02 -17.72
C TYR A 39 -3.28 1.00 -16.83
N ARG A 40 -4.16 1.97 -17.00
CA ARG A 40 -5.49 1.89 -16.41
C ARG A 40 -6.24 0.74 -17.07
N TRP A 41 -6.41 -0.34 -16.33
CA TRP A 41 -7.02 -1.57 -16.86
C TRP A 41 -8.45 -1.38 -17.37
N ARG A 42 -9.19 -0.38 -16.85
CA ARG A 42 -10.53 -0.01 -17.33
C ARG A 42 -10.54 0.62 -18.72
N ASP A 43 -9.41 1.16 -19.15
CA ASP A 43 -9.28 1.95 -20.39
C ASP A 43 -8.55 1.15 -21.49
N MET A 44 -8.29 -0.15 -21.28
CA MET A 44 -7.56 -0.98 -22.24
C MET A 44 -8.42 -1.39 -23.44
N ASP A 45 -7.83 -1.34 -24.63
CA ASP A 45 -8.46 -1.96 -25.80
C ASP A 45 -8.51 -3.49 -25.65
N PRO A 46 -9.46 -4.19 -26.29
CA PRO A 46 -9.65 -5.62 -26.12
C PRO A 46 -8.42 -6.49 -26.45
N ARG A 47 -7.58 -6.09 -27.42
CA ARG A 47 -6.38 -6.85 -27.79
C ARG A 47 -5.32 -6.72 -26.70
N THR A 48 -5.08 -5.50 -26.21
CA THR A 48 -4.14 -5.25 -25.12
C THR A 48 -4.61 -5.93 -23.84
N ALA A 49 -5.91 -5.85 -23.51
CA ALA A 49 -6.50 -6.49 -22.34
C ALA A 49 -6.24 -8.01 -22.34
N LYS A 50 -6.39 -8.69 -23.48
CA LYS A 50 -6.11 -10.13 -23.59
C LYS A 50 -4.66 -10.48 -23.26
N ALA A 51 -3.71 -9.72 -23.80
CA ALA A 51 -2.29 -9.94 -23.52
C ALA A 51 -2.00 -9.73 -22.04
N VAL A 52 -2.48 -8.61 -21.47
CA VAL A 52 -2.32 -8.26 -20.06
C VAL A 52 -2.90 -9.36 -19.15
N TRP A 53 -4.09 -9.89 -19.46
CA TRP A 53 -4.69 -10.97 -18.66
C TRP A 53 -3.92 -12.28 -18.71
N ASN A 54 -3.32 -12.63 -19.85
CA ASN A 54 -2.43 -13.79 -19.91
C ASN A 54 -1.18 -13.59 -19.05
N HIS A 55 -0.56 -12.41 -19.12
CA HIS A 55 0.60 -12.09 -18.27
C HIS A 55 0.24 -12.06 -16.79
N LEU A 56 -0.92 -11.51 -16.42
CA LEU A 56 -1.41 -11.52 -15.05
C LEU A 56 -1.63 -12.96 -14.57
N GLY A 57 -2.28 -13.81 -15.36
CA GLY A 57 -2.51 -15.20 -14.98
C GLY A 57 -1.23 -15.99 -14.73
N SER A 58 -0.19 -15.79 -15.55
CA SER A 58 1.13 -16.39 -15.33
C SER A 58 1.81 -15.86 -14.07
N TRP A 59 1.74 -14.56 -13.83
CA TRP A 59 2.30 -13.94 -12.64
C TRP A 59 1.59 -14.38 -11.36
N VAL A 60 0.25 -14.47 -11.36
CA VAL A 60 -0.52 -14.96 -10.20
C VAL A 60 -0.14 -16.39 -9.86
N ARG A 61 0.09 -17.25 -10.87
CA ARG A 61 0.57 -18.63 -10.64
C ARG A 61 1.91 -18.62 -9.93
N TRP A 62 2.89 -17.90 -10.47
CA TRP A 62 4.21 -17.74 -9.84
C TRP A 62 4.10 -17.19 -8.42
N PHE A 63 3.24 -16.18 -8.21
CA PHE A 63 3.06 -15.50 -6.93
C PHE A 63 2.46 -16.44 -5.87
N VAL A 64 1.43 -17.20 -6.22
CA VAL A 64 0.84 -18.20 -5.32
C VAL A 64 1.85 -19.29 -4.97
N GLU A 65 2.61 -19.78 -5.95
CA GLU A 65 3.63 -20.82 -5.74
C GLU A 65 4.80 -20.32 -4.88
N THR A 66 5.29 -19.10 -5.14
CA THR A 66 6.47 -18.51 -4.50
C THR A 66 6.19 -18.11 -3.05
N TYR A 67 5.03 -17.51 -2.79
CA TYR A 67 4.65 -17.05 -1.45
C TYR A 67 3.77 -18.08 -0.70
N HIS A 68 3.60 -19.28 -1.26
CA HIS A 68 2.81 -20.37 -0.68
C HIS A 68 1.40 -19.93 -0.25
N LEU A 69 0.73 -19.15 -1.10
CA LEU A 69 -0.56 -18.55 -0.74
C LEU A 69 -1.68 -19.61 -0.80
N PRO A 70 -2.43 -19.83 0.29
CA PRO A 70 -3.54 -20.77 0.28
C PRO A 70 -4.74 -20.22 -0.48
N THR A 71 -5.68 -21.10 -0.84
CA THR A 71 -6.93 -20.75 -1.52
C THR A 71 -7.80 -19.75 -0.74
N SER A 72 -7.59 -19.64 0.58
CA SER A 72 -8.24 -18.64 1.45
C SER A 72 -7.72 -17.22 1.26
N VAL A 73 -6.55 -17.03 0.63
CA VAL A 73 -6.02 -15.71 0.23
C VAL A 73 -6.45 -15.41 -1.21
N ILE A 74 -6.19 -16.33 -2.13
CA ILE A 74 -6.53 -16.20 -3.54
C ILE A 74 -7.28 -17.46 -3.96
N SER A 75 -8.58 -17.32 -4.27
CA SER A 75 -9.40 -18.45 -4.69
C SER A 75 -9.03 -18.95 -6.09
N ASP A 76 -9.31 -20.22 -6.39
CA ASP A 76 -9.10 -20.80 -7.73
C ASP A 76 -9.94 -20.11 -8.81
N CYS A 77 -11.00 -19.39 -8.42
CA CYS A 77 -11.86 -18.64 -9.34
C CYS A 77 -11.58 -17.13 -9.32
N TRP A 78 -10.41 -16.69 -8.84
CA TRP A 78 -10.06 -15.27 -8.65
C TRP A 78 -10.36 -14.38 -9.86
N TRP A 79 -10.20 -14.87 -11.10
CA TRP A 79 -10.46 -14.10 -12.33
C TRP A 79 -11.94 -13.73 -12.53
N ARG A 80 -12.86 -14.30 -11.77
CA ARG A 80 -14.29 -13.97 -11.75
C ARG A 80 -14.63 -12.88 -10.73
N HIS A 81 -13.66 -12.45 -9.92
CA HIS A 81 -13.85 -11.47 -8.85
C HIS A 81 -13.07 -10.19 -9.20
N SER A 82 -13.77 -9.17 -9.71
CA SER A 82 -13.13 -7.98 -10.27
C SER A 82 -12.32 -7.17 -9.26
N ASP A 83 -12.71 -7.20 -7.99
CA ASP A 83 -11.98 -6.59 -6.87
C ASP A 83 -10.64 -7.32 -6.62
N ILE A 84 -10.66 -8.65 -6.58
CA ILE A 84 -9.45 -9.48 -6.47
C ILE A 84 -8.55 -9.26 -7.69
N VAL A 85 -9.10 -9.26 -8.91
CA VAL A 85 -8.35 -8.99 -10.14
C VAL A 85 -7.69 -7.61 -10.10
N ALA A 86 -8.40 -6.58 -9.63
CA ALA A 86 -7.85 -5.23 -9.54
C ALA A 86 -6.68 -5.14 -8.56
N GLU A 87 -6.79 -5.80 -7.40
CA GLU A 87 -5.72 -5.87 -6.39
C GLU A 87 -4.49 -6.62 -6.93
N LEU A 88 -4.70 -7.80 -7.54
CA LEU A 88 -3.62 -8.60 -8.11
C LEU A 88 -2.92 -7.88 -9.27
N TYR A 89 -3.68 -7.18 -10.12
CA TYR A 89 -3.11 -6.36 -11.17
C TYR A 89 -2.24 -5.25 -10.60
N ALA A 90 -2.72 -4.55 -9.56
CA ALA A 90 -1.95 -3.51 -8.89
C ALA A 90 -0.64 -4.06 -8.28
N LEU A 91 -0.70 -5.21 -7.62
CA LEU A 91 0.48 -5.89 -7.09
C LEU A 91 1.49 -6.25 -8.17
N GLN A 92 1.04 -6.85 -9.29
CA GLN A 92 1.92 -7.15 -10.42
C GLN A 92 2.63 -5.89 -10.93
N ARG A 93 1.90 -4.77 -11.07
CA ARG A 93 2.52 -3.51 -11.53
C ARG A 93 3.50 -2.94 -10.52
N ALA A 94 3.20 -3.05 -9.22
CA ALA A 94 4.08 -2.61 -8.15
C ALA A 94 5.37 -3.44 -8.11
N GLU A 95 5.28 -4.76 -8.22
CA GLU A 95 6.44 -5.67 -8.29
C GLU A 95 7.32 -5.34 -9.49
N GLN A 96 6.75 -5.21 -10.69
CA GLN A 96 7.52 -4.86 -11.88
C GLN A 96 8.19 -3.48 -11.77
N ALA A 97 7.53 -2.50 -11.16
CA ALA A 97 8.11 -1.17 -10.94
C ALA A 97 9.27 -1.22 -9.93
N SER A 98 9.22 -2.12 -8.96
CA SER A 98 10.26 -2.31 -7.94
C SER A 98 11.58 -2.83 -8.48
N TYR A 99 11.60 -3.44 -9.66
CA TYR A 99 12.82 -3.97 -10.31
C TYR A 99 13.30 -3.13 -11.50
N MET A 100 12.84 -1.88 -11.60
CA MET A 100 13.28 -0.99 -12.67
C MET A 100 14.68 -0.42 -12.42
N GLU A 101 15.41 -0.14 -13.49
CA GLU A 101 16.77 0.41 -13.44
C GLU A 101 16.88 1.79 -12.75
N ASP A 102 15.76 2.50 -12.59
CA ASP A 102 15.70 3.79 -11.88
C ASP A 102 15.39 3.65 -10.38
N ASP A 103 15.22 2.43 -9.88
CA ASP A 103 15.06 2.17 -8.45
C ASP A 103 16.42 2.21 -7.73
N GLY A 104 16.48 2.92 -6.61
CA GLY A 104 17.69 3.06 -5.80
C GLY A 104 18.10 1.80 -5.01
N GLY A 105 17.54 0.63 -5.36
CA GLY A 105 17.78 -0.66 -4.71
C GLY A 105 16.79 -1.01 -3.59
N TYR A 106 15.86 -0.11 -3.24
CA TYR A 106 14.91 -0.30 -2.14
C TYR A 106 13.52 -0.73 -2.60
N GLY A 107 13.21 -0.62 -3.88
CA GLY A 107 11.94 -0.99 -4.49
C GLY A 107 11.49 -2.40 -4.14
N PRO A 108 12.34 -3.44 -4.26
CA PRO A 108 11.95 -4.81 -3.94
C PRO A 108 11.58 -4.97 -2.47
N LEU A 109 12.34 -4.36 -1.55
CA LEU A 109 12.01 -4.37 -0.12
C LEU A 109 10.67 -3.67 0.14
N GLY A 110 10.48 -2.46 -0.42
CA GLY A 110 9.25 -1.70 -0.26
C GLY A 110 8.02 -2.41 -0.85
N PHE A 111 8.18 -3.22 -1.90
CA PHE A 111 7.10 -4.09 -2.39
C PHE A 111 6.68 -5.10 -1.32
N HIS A 112 7.63 -5.79 -0.68
CA HIS A 112 7.35 -6.78 0.36
C HIS A 112 6.70 -6.18 1.62
N GLU A 113 7.10 -4.96 2.00
CA GLU A 113 6.43 -4.23 3.09
C GLU A 113 4.95 -3.97 2.79
N ARG A 114 4.63 -3.58 1.54
CA ARG A 114 3.24 -3.34 1.10
C ARG A 114 2.47 -4.62 0.80
N LEU A 115 3.17 -5.71 0.51
CA LEU A 115 2.59 -7.01 0.20
C LEU A 115 1.77 -7.55 1.38
N GLU A 116 2.23 -7.39 2.62
CA GLU A 116 1.50 -7.86 3.80
C GLU A 116 0.09 -7.28 3.87
N HIS A 117 -0.05 -5.96 3.71
CA HIS A 117 -1.34 -5.28 3.70
C HIS A 117 -2.24 -5.74 2.56
N SER A 118 -1.65 -6.07 1.42
CA SER A 118 -2.39 -6.54 0.24
C SER A 118 -2.86 -7.97 0.43
N ILE A 119 -2.06 -8.85 1.05
CA ILE A 119 -2.47 -10.20 1.45
C ILE A 119 -3.64 -10.16 2.44
N ALA A 120 -3.62 -9.23 3.41
CA ALA A 120 -4.74 -9.06 4.34
C ALA A 120 -6.04 -8.68 3.62
N ARG A 121 -5.98 -7.72 2.68
CA ARG A 121 -7.14 -7.34 1.85
C ARG A 121 -7.63 -8.48 0.97
N LEU A 122 -6.72 -9.23 0.33
CA LEU A 122 -7.07 -10.39 -0.51
C LEU A 122 -7.80 -11.47 0.31
N ARG A 123 -7.36 -11.76 1.53
CA ARG A 123 -8.08 -12.67 2.43
C ARG A 123 -9.50 -12.20 2.71
N ASP A 124 -9.68 -10.91 2.96
CA ASP A 124 -11.00 -10.33 3.24
C ASP A 124 -11.91 -10.35 2.01
N GLN A 125 -11.37 -10.05 0.82
CA GLN A 125 -12.07 -10.12 -0.46
C GLN A 125 -12.47 -11.57 -0.77
N THR A 126 -11.54 -12.52 -0.66
CA THR A 126 -11.79 -13.95 -0.88
C THR A 126 -12.81 -14.52 0.10
N ARG A 127 -12.75 -14.11 1.38
CA ARG A 127 -13.76 -14.48 2.38
C ARG A 127 -15.14 -13.94 2.02
N THR A 128 -15.22 -12.68 1.61
CA THR A 128 -16.47 -12.04 1.15
C THR A 128 -17.06 -12.71 -0.09
N ALA A 129 -16.20 -13.11 -1.03
CA ALA A 129 -16.60 -13.86 -2.21
C ALA A 129 -17.24 -15.22 -1.85
N GLY A 130 -16.76 -15.87 -0.78
CA GLY A 130 -17.37 -17.07 -0.20
C GLY A 130 -17.22 -18.35 -1.03
N CYS A 131 -16.54 -18.28 -2.19
CA CYS A 131 -16.43 -19.41 -3.12
C CYS A 131 -15.65 -20.60 -2.53
N VAL A 132 -14.65 -20.31 -1.69
CA VAL A 132 -13.83 -21.32 -1.01
C VAL A 132 -14.66 -22.11 -0.01
N SER A 133 -15.44 -21.42 0.83
CA SER A 133 -16.28 -22.04 1.86
C SER A 133 -17.43 -22.84 1.26
N LEU A 134 -18.00 -22.37 0.15
CA LEU A 134 -19.07 -23.05 -0.57
C LEU A 134 -18.58 -24.20 -1.46
N GLN A 135 -17.27 -24.34 -1.65
CA GLN A 135 -16.65 -25.23 -2.64
C GLN A 135 -17.24 -25.08 -4.06
N GLN A 136 -17.81 -23.91 -4.35
CA GLN A 136 -18.47 -23.59 -5.60
C GLN A 136 -18.37 -22.08 -5.84
N HIS A 137 -18.17 -21.71 -7.11
CA HIS A 137 -18.17 -20.30 -7.51
C HIS A 137 -19.51 -19.62 -7.21
N ARG A 138 -19.43 -18.43 -6.62
CA ARG A 138 -20.56 -17.54 -6.34
C ARG A 138 -20.31 -16.21 -7.03
N GLU A 139 -21.25 -15.80 -7.88
CA GLU A 139 -21.13 -14.54 -8.59
C GLU A 139 -21.19 -13.34 -7.63
N PRO A 140 -20.26 -12.36 -7.75
CA PRO A 140 -20.31 -11.15 -6.95
C PRO A 140 -21.61 -10.37 -7.19
N PRO A 141 -22.28 -9.89 -6.12
CA PRO A 141 -23.46 -9.05 -6.28
C PRO A 141 -23.09 -7.71 -6.92
N VAL A 142 -23.76 -7.35 -8.02
CA VAL A 142 -23.56 -6.05 -8.68
C VAL A 142 -24.38 -4.99 -7.96
N ARG A 143 -23.71 -4.08 -7.24
CA ARG A 143 -24.34 -2.87 -6.69
C ARG A 143 -24.20 -1.72 -7.70
N ARG A 144 -25.33 -1.16 -8.13
CA ARG A 144 -25.38 0.10 -8.90
C ARG A 144 -25.63 1.26 -7.94
N LEU A 145 -24.91 2.36 -8.13
CA LEU A 145 -25.21 3.61 -7.45
C LEU A 145 -26.34 4.33 -8.20
N PRO A 146 -27.17 5.15 -7.53
CA PRO A 146 -28.13 6.02 -8.21
C PRO A 146 -27.43 6.97 -9.18
N ASP A 147 -28.07 7.25 -10.33
CA ASP A 147 -27.55 8.15 -11.36
C ASP A 147 -27.64 9.63 -10.95
N GLU A 148 -28.51 9.95 -10.00
CA GLU A 148 -28.61 11.27 -9.38
C GLU A 148 -27.32 11.50 -8.57
N GLY A 149 -26.35 12.21 -9.17
CA GLY A 149 -25.14 12.65 -8.49
C GLY A 149 -25.48 13.46 -7.22
N PRO A 150 -24.51 13.72 -6.32
CA PRO A 150 -24.77 14.54 -5.15
C PRO A 150 -25.38 15.85 -5.63
N ALA A 151 -26.65 16.09 -5.29
CA ALA A 151 -27.31 17.33 -5.63
C ALA A 151 -26.43 18.44 -5.05
N MET A 152 -25.79 19.22 -5.92
CA MET A 152 -25.06 20.42 -5.52
C MET A 152 -26.10 21.50 -5.15
N THR A 153 -27.03 21.17 -4.25
CA THR A 153 -27.87 22.16 -3.57
C THR A 153 -26.94 22.90 -2.63
N GLY A 154 -26.53 24.09 -3.06
CA GLY A 154 -25.44 24.87 -2.49
C GLY A 154 -25.45 24.94 -0.97
N ASN A 155 -24.48 24.26 -0.37
CA ASN A 155 -23.74 24.81 0.74
C ASN A 155 -22.28 24.53 0.40
N VAL A 156 -21.62 25.54 -0.16
CA VAL A 156 -20.18 25.54 -0.36
C VAL A 156 -19.59 25.27 1.02
N ILE A 157 -18.86 24.17 1.17
CA ILE A 157 -18.12 23.89 2.40
C ILE A 157 -17.06 24.98 2.47
N ASP A 158 -17.34 26.03 3.24
CA ASP A 158 -16.37 27.09 3.48
C ASP A 158 -15.24 26.51 4.34
N LEU A 159 -14.17 26.08 3.68
CA LEU A 159 -12.93 25.62 4.32
C LEU A 159 -12.12 26.79 4.88
N SER A 160 -12.64 28.02 4.81
CA SER A 160 -12.03 29.26 5.30
C SER A 160 -12.56 29.64 6.70
N GLY A 161 -12.63 28.68 7.62
CA GLY A 161 -13.06 28.90 9.01
C GLY A 161 -11.91 29.31 9.94
N SER A 162 -11.63 30.61 9.99
CA SER A 162 -11.28 31.40 11.18
C SER A 162 -10.18 30.91 12.14
N ARG A 163 -9.01 31.55 12.01
CA ARG A 163 -8.00 31.67 13.08
C ARG A 163 -8.63 32.51 14.21
N PRO A 164 -8.72 32.03 15.47
CA PRO A 164 -9.26 32.86 16.53
C PRO A 164 -8.32 34.04 16.80
N ASP A 165 -8.90 35.23 16.78
CA ASP A 165 -8.28 36.50 17.12
C ASP A 165 -7.74 36.45 18.55
N ARG A 166 -6.43 36.65 18.71
CA ARG A 166 -5.75 36.68 20.01
C ARG A 166 -5.56 38.14 20.39
N SER A 167 -6.63 38.76 20.87
CA SER A 167 -6.57 40.08 21.52
C SER A 167 -6.93 39.95 23.00
N GLU A 168 -5.87 39.99 23.80
CA GLU A 168 -5.76 40.70 25.09
C GLU A 168 -6.81 40.39 26.18
N GLN A 169 -6.39 39.60 27.18
CA GLN A 169 -6.87 39.77 28.54
C GLN A 169 -5.71 40.21 29.43
N HIS A 170 -5.89 41.42 29.93
CA HIS A 170 -5.07 42.20 30.84
C HIS A 170 -4.82 41.43 32.15
N GLU A 171 -3.56 41.41 32.58
CA GLU A 171 -3.14 41.11 33.95
C GLU A 171 -3.68 42.17 34.92
N SER A 172 -4.31 41.74 36.02
CA SER A 172 -4.34 42.52 37.26
C SER A 172 -4.56 41.60 38.46
N ASP A 173 -3.55 41.55 39.33
CA ASP A 173 -3.52 41.14 40.74
C ASP A 173 -4.81 41.55 41.49
N THR A 174 -5.28 40.90 42.57
CA THR A 174 -4.60 40.61 43.85
C THR A 174 -5.55 39.71 44.72
N PRO A 175 -5.11 39.13 45.87
CA PRO A 175 -5.70 37.97 46.53
C PRO A 175 -6.75 38.31 47.62
N GLY A 176 -7.57 37.32 47.98
CA GLY A 176 -8.53 37.43 49.08
C GLY A 176 -8.68 36.11 49.84
N ASP A 177 -8.42 36.19 51.14
CA ASP A 177 -8.51 35.18 52.19
C ASP A 177 -9.81 34.37 52.27
N GLY A 178 -9.73 33.20 52.93
CA GLY A 178 -10.84 32.78 53.81
C GLY A 178 -11.23 31.30 53.82
N ASN A 179 -10.48 30.51 54.60
CA ASN A 179 -10.95 29.54 55.61
C ASN A 179 -12.32 28.82 55.47
N SER A 180 -12.29 27.48 55.54
CA SER A 180 -13.08 26.55 56.41
C SER A 180 -13.03 25.16 55.76
N GLY A 181 -12.77 24.01 56.40
CA GLY A 181 -12.90 23.61 57.80
C GLY A 181 -13.83 22.39 57.88
N ASN A 182 -13.27 21.21 58.19
CA ASN A 182 -13.87 19.92 58.62
C ASN A 182 -14.76 19.13 57.64
N ALA A 183 -14.50 17.83 57.35
CA ALA A 183 -14.33 16.61 58.16
C ALA A 183 -15.62 15.78 58.24
N ASP A 184 -15.59 14.55 57.71
CA ASP A 184 -15.83 13.27 58.45
C ASP A 184 -16.07 12.10 57.44
N PRO A 185 -15.42 10.92 57.59
CA PRO A 185 -15.70 9.74 56.79
C PRO A 185 -16.51 8.68 57.57
N GLY A 186 -17.52 8.09 56.91
CA GLY A 186 -18.22 6.93 57.44
C GLY A 186 -18.90 6.11 56.34
N GLN A 187 -18.25 5.01 55.94
CA GLN A 187 -18.75 3.61 56.00
C GLN A 187 -17.77 2.66 55.33
#